data_AF-G4TW28-F1
#
_entry.id   AF-G4TW28-F1
#
_cell.length_a   1.000
_cell.length_b   1.000
_cell.length_c   1.000
_cell.angle_alpha   90.00
_cell.angle_beta   90.00
_cell.angle_gamma   90.00
#
_symmetry.space_group_name_H-M   'P 1'
#
loop_
_entity.id
_entity.type
_entity.pdbx_description
1 polymer ?
#
loop_
_entity_poly.entity_id
_entity_poly.type
_entity_poly.pdbx_seq_one_letter_code
_entity_poly.pdbx_strand_id
1 'polypeptide(L)'
;MKSSIITAFASTSLFAVSGVQAWGVLGHQTVALVAQSFLLPTTIKKVQSVLNDTSSSYMGNVATWADQFRSQPGQGWSAGLHYIDPLDGPPPESCVIHEMDCPAGGCVLSALANYTARVQDTKLDVADRAQAMKFIIHFMGDIAQPLHTEEWGQGVNNLTVFFKGYKTNMHAAWDTSIPNSMLSLAPTANITMDNSFSLADQLHTAIKSGEYKQNVTSWVHPWHIKARNPYSAENTTEAIATTFAQERTQLV
;
A
#
# COMPACT_ATOMS: atom_id res chain seq x y z
N MET A 1 -43.81 -49.12 6.50
CA MET A 1 -43.70 -47.89 5.67
C MET A 1 -42.51 -47.11 6.21
N LYS A 2 -41.47 -46.92 5.39
CA LYS A 2 -40.17 -46.37 5.81
C LYS A 2 -40.23 -44.84 5.77
N SER A 3 -39.88 -44.19 6.87
CA SER A 3 -39.80 -42.74 6.99
C SER A 3 -38.48 -42.24 6.40
N SER A 4 -38.53 -41.39 5.38
CA SER A 4 -37.35 -40.76 4.78
C SER A 4 -37.09 -39.43 5.49
N ILE A 5 -36.00 -39.35 6.26
CA ILE A 5 -35.47 -38.10 6.79
C ILE A 5 -34.56 -37.51 5.71
N ILE A 6 -34.97 -36.37 5.14
CA ILE A 6 -34.12 -35.59 4.23
C ILE A 6 -33.24 -34.70 5.09
N THR A 7 -31.98 -35.10 5.26
CA THR A 7 -30.95 -34.28 5.92
C THR A 7 -30.45 -33.25 4.90
N ALA A 8 -30.84 -31.99 5.07
CA ALA A 8 -30.30 -30.89 4.28
C ALA A 8 -28.85 -30.61 4.73
N PHE A 9 -27.88 -30.95 3.88
CA PHE A 9 -26.50 -30.51 4.06
C PHE A 9 -26.41 -29.02 3.67
N ALA A 10 -26.42 -28.14 4.67
CA ALA A 10 -25.98 -26.76 4.48
C ALA A 10 -24.46 -26.79 4.27
N SER A 11 -24.04 -26.70 3.01
CA SER A 11 -22.63 -26.54 2.66
C SER A 11 -22.24 -25.09 2.95
N THR A 12 -21.64 -24.86 4.11
CA THR A 12 -21.02 -23.56 4.45
C THR A 12 -19.74 -23.44 3.63
N SER A 13 -19.84 -22.87 2.43
CA SER A 13 -18.67 -22.43 1.68
C SER A 13 -17.97 -21.34 2.49
N LEU A 14 -16.86 -21.67 3.15
CA LEU A 14 -15.89 -20.66 3.58
C LEU A 14 -15.34 -20.00 2.31
N PHE A 15 -15.87 -18.84 1.96
CA PHE A 15 -15.18 -17.94 1.05
C PHE A 15 -13.91 -17.48 1.77
N ALA A 16 -12.77 -18.07 1.41
CA ALA A 16 -11.49 -17.45 1.67
C ALA A 16 -11.48 -16.15 0.87
N VAL A 17 -11.75 -15.04 1.56
CA VAL A 17 -11.57 -13.71 0.99
C VAL A 17 -10.11 -13.65 0.57
N SER A 18 -9.87 -13.58 -0.73
CA SER A 18 -8.53 -13.41 -1.27
C SER A 18 -8.10 -12.02 -0.84
N GLY A 19 -7.27 -11.92 0.20
CA GLY A 19 -6.76 -10.64 0.65
C GLY A 19 -5.98 -10.00 -0.48
N VAL A 20 -6.50 -8.91 -1.02
CA VAL A 20 -5.87 -8.08 -2.05
C VAL A 20 -4.70 -7.39 -1.39
N GLN A 21 -3.49 -7.96 -1.45
CA GLN A 21 -2.30 -7.31 -0.92
C GLN A 21 -1.98 -6.15 -1.87
N ALA A 22 -1.56 -5.01 -1.34
CA ALA A 22 -0.71 -4.11 -2.13
C ALA A 22 0.58 -4.82 -2.49
N TRP A 23 1.57 -4.08 -3.01
CA TRP A 23 2.92 -4.59 -3.23
C TRP A 23 3.26 -5.77 -2.32
N GLY A 24 3.63 -6.92 -2.87
CA GLY A 24 3.92 -8.09 -2.05
C GLY A 24 5.06 -7.80 -1.08
N VAL A 25 5.43 -8.79 -0.25
CA VAL A 25 6.47 -8.64 0.79
C VAL A 25 7.72 -7.90 0.29
N LEU A 26 8.22 -8.25 -0.91
CA LEU A 26 9.36 -7.58 -1.52
C LEU A 26 9.10 -6.08 -1.75
N GLY A 27 8.00 -5.71 -2.39
CA GLY A 27 7.71 -4.32 -2.73
C GLY A 27 7.51 -3.44 -1.50
N HIS A 28 6.73 -3.88 -0.49
CA HIS A 28 6.59 -3.10 0.75
C HIS A 28 7.91 -2.91 1.49
N GLN A 29 8.68 -3.98 1.67
CA GLN A 29 9.97 -3.88 2.34
C GLN A 29 10.94 -3.00 1.55
N THR A 30 11.00 -3.14 0.23
CA THR A 30 11.84 -2.29 -0.63
C THR A 30 11.43 -0.82 -0.53
N VAL A 31 10.15 -0.47 -0.64
CA VAL A 31 9.67 0.92 -0.51
C VAL A 31 10.08 1.49 0.85
N ALA A 32 9.86 0.73 1.94
CA ALA A 32 10.22 1.15 3.29
C ALA A 32 11.72 1.36 3.46
N LEU A 33 12.56 0.46 2.92
CA LEU A 33 14.02 0.53 3.01
C LEU A 33 14.60 1.66 2.14
N VAL A 34 14.04 1.90 0.94
CA VAL A 34 14.40 3.06 0.11
C VAL A 34 14.06 4.34 0.87
N ALA A 35 12.84 4.48 1.41
CA ALA A 35 12.44 5.65 2.19
C ALA A 35 13.39 5.86 3.39
N GLN A 36 13.69 4.80 4.13
CA GLN A 36 14.61 4.80 5.26
C GLN A 36 15.99 5.39 4.90
N SER A 37 16.51 5.06 3.71
CA SER A 37 17.83 5.52 3.23
C SER A 37 17.91 7.02 2.92
N PHE A 38 16.76 7.68 2.75
CA PHE A 38 16.66 9.12 2.45
C PHE A 38 16.22 9.97 3.66
N LEU A 39 15.96 9.34 4.82
CA LEU A 39 15.57 10.08 6.02
C LEU A 39 16.74 10.91 6.59
N LEU A 40 16.42 12.11 7.07
CA LEU A 40 17.35 12.93 7.84
C LEU A 40 17.70 12.25 9.17
N PRO A 41 18.92 12.45 9.72
CA PRO A 41 19.32 11.83 10.99
C PRO A 41 18.37 12.10 12.17
N THR A 42 17.75 13.28 12.20
CA THR A 42 16.75 13.64 13.22
C THR A 42 15.45 12.86 13.05
N THR A 43 15.04 12.61 11.80
CA THR A 43 13.85 11.81 11.48
C THR A 43 14.08 10.33 11.80
N ILE A 44 15.26 9.78 11.48
CA ILE A 44 15.63 8.41 11.84
C ILE A 44 15.41 8.15 13.34
N LYS A 45 15.97 9.01 14.20
CA LYS A 45 15.81 8.88 15.66
C LYS A 45 14.35 8.89 16.11
N LYS A 46 13.52 9.73 15.49
CA LYS A 46 12.08 9.81 15.80
C LYS A 46 11.34 8.55 15.36
N VAL A 47 11.58 8.08 14.13
CA VAL A 47 10.90 6.88 13.60
C VAL A 47 11.31 5.64 14.40
N GLN A 48 12.61 5.47 14.68
CA GLN A 48 13.11 4.36 15.51
C GLN A 48 12.53 4.41 16.93
N SER A 49 12.40 5.59 17.53
CA SER A 49 11.77 5.76 18.84
C SER A 49 10.28 5.42 18.82
N VAL A 50 9.55 5.79 17.77
CA VAL A 50 8.11 5.49 17.64
C VAL A 50 7.88 3.99 17.40
N LEU A 51 8.73 3.36 16.58
CA LEU A 51 8.62 1.92 16.28
C LEU A 51 9.24 1.03 17.36
N ASN A 52 10.03 1.62 18.27
CA ASN A 52 10.85 0.91 19.24
C ASN A 52 11.77 -0.14 18.57
N ASP A 53 12.41 0.25 17.47
CA ASP A 53 13.30 -0.60 16.69
C ASP A 53 14.47 0.23 16.18
N THR A 54 15.69 -0.15 16.56
CA THR A 54 16.94 0.51 16.13
C THR A 54 17.77 -0.34 15.18
N SER A 55 17.21 -1.45 14.67
CA SER A 55 17.87 -2.31 13.69
C SER A 55 18.12 -1.56 12.37
N SER A 56 18.96 -2.13 11.51
CA SER A 56 19.21 -1.59 10.16
C SER A 56 18.00 -1.67 9.24
N SER A 57 16.96 -2.42 9.60
CA SER A 57 15.73 -2.63 8.80
C SER A 57 14.47 -2.13 9.52
N TYR A 58 14.58 -1.18 10.45
CA TYR A 58 13.47 -0.79 11.34
C TYR A 58 12.16 -0.44 10.62
N MET A 59 12.20 0.20 9.45
CA MET A 59 10.99 0.41 8.63
C MET A 59 10.60 -0.85 7.84
N GLY A 60 11.59 -1.55 7.27
CA GLY A 60 11.37 -2.79 6.52
C GLY A 60 10.72 -3.90 7.36
N ASN A 61 11.07 -4.03 8.64
CA ASN A 61 10.55 -5.03 9.58
C ASN A 61 9.03 -4.92 9.79
N VAL A 62 8.49 -3.71 9.65
CA VAL A 62 7.07 -3.43 9.88
C VAL A 62 6.30 -3.15 8.58
N ALA A 63 6.97 -3.18 7.44
CA ALA A 63 6.39 -2.73 6.17
C ALA A 63 5.19 -3.58 5.71
N THR A 64 5.11 -4.84 6.11
CA THR A 64 4.00 -5.76 5.77
C THR A 64 3.02 -5.96 6.94
N TRP A 65 3.18 -5.20 8.03
CA TRP A 65 2.39 -5.39 9.23
C TRP A 65 0.90 -5.11 9.01
N ALA A 66 0.51 -4.12 8.20
CA ALA A 66 -0.90 -3.78 7.99
C ALA A 66 -1.67 -4.89 7.24
N ASP A 67 -1.02 -5.54 6.28
CA ASP A 67 -1.53 -6.73 5.59
C ASP A 67 -1.78 -7.92 6.53
N GLN A 68 -0.88 -8.11 7.50
CA GLN A 68 -1.08 -9.10 8.56
C GLN A 68 -2.22 -8.67 9.49
N PHE A 69 -2.25 -7.39 9.85
CA PHE A 69 -3.22 -6.81 10.78
C PHE A 69 -4.65 -6.97 10.29
N ARG A 70 -4.98 -6.61 9.04
CA ARG A 70 -6.34 -6.75 8.50
C ARG A 70 -6.88 -8.18 8.52
N SER A 71 -5.98 -9.17 8.53
CA SER A 71 -6.32 -10.60 8.57
C SER A 71 -6.51 -11.14 9.99
N GLN A 72 -6.21 -10.34 11.03
CA GLN A 72 -6.38 -10.74 12.42
C GLN A 72 -7.87 -10.69 12.84
N PRO A 73 -8.31 -11.58 13.75
CA PRO A 73 -9.67 -11.53 14.29
C PRO A 73 -10.01 -10.13 14.85
N GLY A 74 -11.13 -9.57 14.37
CA GLY A 74 -11.61 -8.24 14.80
C GLY A 74 -10.94 -7.04 14.10
N GLN A 75 -9.96 -7.27 13.22
CA GLN A 75 -9.22 -6.19 12.55
C GLN A 75 -9.57 -6.02 11.07
N GLY A 76 -10.57 -6.76 10.57
CA GLY A 76 -11.03 -6.65 9.18
C GLY A 76 -11.55 -5.26 8.78
N TRP A 77 -11.81 -4.37 9.75
CA TRP A 77 -12.17 -2.98 9.49
C TRP A 77 -11.08 -2.22 8.71
N SER A 78 -9.82 -2.61 8.82
CA SER A 78 -8.73 -1.92 8.10
C SER A 78 -8.59 -2.35 6.64
N ALA A 79 -9.32 -3.37 6.18
CA ALA A 79 -9.14 -3.93 4.85
C ALA A 79 -9.39 -2.91 3.72
N GLY A 80 -10.45 -2.10 3.84
CA GLY A 80 -10.78 -1.05 2.87
C GLY A 80 -9.77 0.11 2.84
N LEU A 81 -8.88 0.21 3.83
CA LEU A 81 -7.89 1.29 3.91
C LEU A 81 -6.67 1.06 3.01
N HIS A 82 -6.56 -0.11 2.37
CA HIS A 82 -5.43 -0.45 1.52
C HIS A 82 -5.55 0.13 0.10
N TYR A 83 -6.75 0.49 -0.35
CA TYR A 83 -6.98 0.89 -1.73
C TYR A 83 -7.94 2.07 -1.80
N ILE A 84 -8.15 2.57 -3.00
CA ILE A 84 -9.27 3.41 -3.40
C ILE A 84 -9.80 2.88 -4.73
N ASP A 85 -11.11 2.95 -4.93
CA ASP A 85 -11.80 2.38 -6.09
C ASP A 85 -12.45 3.50 -6.92
N PRO A 86 -11.68 4.26 -7.72
CA PRO A 86 -12.25 5.24 -8.65
C PRO A 86 -13.19 4.58 -9.66
N LEU A 87 -14.35 5.19 -9.87
CA LEU A 87 -15.38 4.69 -10.80
C LEU A 87 -15.23 5.34 -12.18
N ASP A 88 -14.06 5.19 -12.80
CA ASP A 88 -13.72 5.83 -14.09
C ASP A 88 -13.99 4.95 -15.32
N GLY A 89 -14.09 3.62 -15.14
CA GLY A 89 -14.51 2.65 -16.16
C GLY A 89 -13.44 2.38 -17.22
N PRO A 90 -12.87 1.16 -17.31
CA PRO A 90 -11.68 0.94 -18.14
C PRO A 90 -11.96 0.71 -19.64
N PRO A 91 -11.11 1.22 -20.55
CA PRO A 91 -10.00 2.13 -20.27
C PRO A 91 -10.52 3.54 -19.96
N PRO A 92 -10.06 4.19 -18.87
CA PRO A 92 -10.55 5.51 -18.53
C PRO A 92 -10.04 6.56 -19.52
N GLU A 93 -10.86 7.56 -19.84
CA GLU A 93 -10.42 8.73 -20.62
C GLU A 93 -9.40 9.58 -19.82
N SER A 94 -9.43 9.47 -18.49
CA SER A 94 -8.49 10.12 -17.57
C SER A 94 -8.41 9.39 -16.23
N CYS A 95 -7.22 9.18 -15.69
CA CYS A 95 -7.01 8.55 -14.38
C CYS A 95 -7.20 9.55 -13.21
N VAL A 96 -8.40 10.10 -13.07
CA VAL A 96 -8.72 11.11 -12.05
C VAL A 96 -9.33 10.44 -10.83
N ILE A 97 -8.73 10.68 -9.67
CA ILE A 97 -9.25 10.24 -8.37
C ILE A 97 -9.99 11.40 -7.71
N HIS A 98 -11.25 11.20 -7.36
CA HIS A 98 -12.09 12.16 -6.67
C HIS A 98 -12.19 11.82 -5.17
N GLU A 99 -12.42 12.84 -4.33
CA GLU A 99 -12.70 12.63 -2.90
C GLU A 99 -13.90 11.70 -2.68
N MET A 100 -14.89 11.72 -3.59
CA MET A 100 -16.07 10.85 -3.55
C MET A 100 -15.77 9.38 -3.84
N ASP A 101 -14.60 9.05 -4.40
CA ASP A 101 -14.17 7.67 -4.62
C ASP A 101 -13.72 7.01 -3.30
N CYS A 102 -13.51 7.80 -2.25
CA CYS A 102 -13.23 7.32 -0.91
C CYS A 102 -14.56 7.07 -0.15
N PRO A 103 -14.93 5.81 0.16
CA PRO A 103 -16.18 5.53 0.86
C PRO A 103 -16.13 6.01 2.31
N ALA A 104 -17.30 6.12 2.95
CA ALA A 104 -17.42 6.54 4.36
C ALA A 104 -16.67 5.62 5.35
N GLY A 105 -16.43 4.35 4.98
CA GLY A 105 -15.60 3.42 5.75
C GLY A 105 -14.09 3.69 5.67
N GLY A 106 -13.68 4.64 4.83
CA GLY A 106 -12.30 5.00 4.56
C GLY A 106 -11.71 4.27 3.36
N CYS A 107 -10.69 4.90 2.79
CA CYS A 107 -9.80 4.42 1.74
C CYS A 107 -8.34 4.76 2.10
N VAL A 108 -7.39 4.36 1.26
CA VAL A 108 -5.96 4.65 1.43
C VAL A 108 -5.64 6.14 1.60
N LEU A 109 -6.37 7.04 0.93
CA LEU A 109 -6.17 8.49 1.04
C LEU A 109 -6.54 9.02 2.42
N SER A 110 -7.77 8.74 2.87
CA SER A 110 -8.25 9.09 4.21
C SER A 110 -7.40 8.44 5.31
N ALA A 111 -6.91 7.22 5.09
CA ALA A 111 -6.04 6.51 6.02
C ALA A 111 -4.69 7.22 6.16
N LEU A 112 -4.05 7.58 5.05
CA LEU A 112 -2.80 8.35 5.07
C LEU A 112 -2.99 9.70 5.79
N ALA A 113 -4.10 10.39 5.52
CA ALA A 113 -4.42 11.64 6.22
C ALA A 113 -4.56 11.44 7.74
N ASN A 114 -5.39 10.49 8.15
CA ASN A 114 -5.66 10.17 9.55
C ASN A 114 -4.39 9.74 10.30
N TYR A 115 -3.67 8.72 9.80
CA TYR A 115 -2.52 8.19 10.50
C TYR A 115 -1.33 9.16 10.53
N THR A 116 -1.19 10.02 9.51
CA THR A 116 -0.22 11.13 9.55
C THR A 116 -0.52 12.12 10.68
N ALA A 117 -1.80 12.45 10.93
CA ALA A 117 -2.17 13.26 12.08
C ALA A 117 -1.91 12.53 13.41
N ARG A 118 -2.31 11.25 13.51
CA ARG A 118 -2.14 10.44 14.73
C ARG A 118 -0.68 10.24 15.13
N VAL A 119 0.23 9.98 14.19
CA VAL A 119 1.65 9.76 14.53
C VAL A 119 2.31 11.01 15.12
N GLN A 120 1.80 12.20 14.78
CA GLN A 120 2.27 13.49 15.26
C GLN A 120 1.63 13.91 16.59
N ASP A 121 0.47 13.36 16.94
CA ASP A 121 -0.23 13.71 18.17
C ASP A 121 0.47 13.11 19.41
N THR A 122 1.13 13.97 20.19
CA THR A 122 1.83 13.57 21.42
C THR A 122 0.90 13.27 22.58
N LYS A 123 -0.41 13.48 22.44
CA LYS A 123 -1.41 13.08 23.45
C LYS A 123 -1.81 11.60 23.32
N LEU A 124 -1.57 10.99 22.16
CA LEU A 124 -1.80 9.56 21.95
C LEU A 124 -0.70 8.73 22.61
N ASP A 125 -1.08 7.53 23.03
CA ASP A 125 -0.16 6.55 23.58
C ASP A 125 0.90 6.14 22.55
N VAL A 126 2.07 5.73 23.04
CA VAL A 126 3.18 5.28 22.19
C VAL A 126 2.74 4.15 21.25
N ALA A 127 1.90 3.23 21.73
CA ALA A 127 1.38 2.11 20.93
C ALA A 127 0.51 2.59 19.75
N ASP A 128 -0.38 3.57 19.99
CA ASP A 128 -1.24 4.16 18.95
C ASP A 128 -0.43 4.89 17.89
N ARG A 129 0.60 5.62 18.32
CA ARG A 129 1.52 6.32 17.41
C ARG A 129 2.39 5.34 16.63
N ALA A 130 2.82 4.25 17.25
CA ALA A 130 3.53 3.16 16.58
C ALA A 130 2.65 2.49 15.52
N GLN A 131 1.38 2.21 15.85
CA GLN A 131 0.42 1.67 14.89
C GLN A 131 0.21 2.62 13.71
N ALA A 132 0.02 3.91 13.99
CA ALA A 132 -0.10 4.93 12.95
C ALA A 132 1.13 4.97 12.03
N MET A 133 2.35 4.89 12.59
CA MET A 133 3.58 4.81 11.80
C MET A 133 3.61 3.58 10.89
N LYS A 134 3.21 2.40 11.40
CA LYS A 134 3.18 1.16 10.60
C LYS A 134 2.20 1.26 9.44
N PHE A 135 1.02 1.84 9.67
CA PHE A 135 0.06 2.10 8.61
C PHE A 135 0.59 3.07 7.54
N ILE A 136 1.22 4.18 7.94
CA ILE A 136 1.83 5.12 6.97
C ILE A 136 2.89 4.43 6.12
N ILE A 137 3.77 3.64 6.73
CA ILE A 137 4.85 2.92 6.03
C ILE A 137 4.25 1.98 4.97
N HIS A 138 3.17 1.27 5.31
CA HIS A 138 2.50 0.35 4.41
C HIS A 138 1.76 1.08 3.29
N PHE A 139 0.83 1.98 3.64
CA PHE A 139 -0.07 2.65 2.70
C PHE A 139 0.63 3.58 1.72
N MET A 140 1.82 4.08 2.05
CA MET A 140 2.67 4.81 1.08
C MET A 140 3.17 3.89 -0.04
N GLY A 141 3.31 2.59 0.23
CA GLY A 141 3.50 1.57 -0.78
C GLY A 141 2.21 1.34 -1.57
N ASP A 142 1.10 1.04 -0.90
CA ASP A 142 -0.19 0.70 -1.53
C ASP A 142 -0.62 1.74 -2.57
N ILE A 143 -0.62 3.02 -2.19
CA ILE A 143 -1.05 4.12 -3.07
C ILE A 143 -0.18 4.28 -4.33
N ALA A 144 1.03 3.71 -4.33
CA ALA A 144 1.93 3.70 -5.48
C ALA A 144 1.76 2.45 -6.36
N GLN A 145 0.94 1.48 -5.95
CA GLN A 145 0.58 0.31 -6.74
C GLN A 145 -0.63 0.67 -7.63
N PRO A 146 -0.50 0.68 -8.97
CA PRO A 146 -1.55 1.20 -9.85
C PRO A 146 -2.93 0.54 -9.70
N LEU A 147 -2.96 -0.76 -9.40
CA LEU A 147 -4.18 -1.53 -9.24
C LEU A 147 -4.80 -1.42 -7.83
N HIS A 148 -4.17 -0.67 -6.92
CA HIS A 148 -4.76 -0.22 -5.65
C HIS A 148 -5.54 1.09 -5.80
N THR A 149 -5.57 1.65 -7.02
CA THR A 149 -6.28 2.87 -7.37
C THR A 149 -7.21 2.61 -8.57
N GLU A 150 -7.82 1.43 -8.62
CA GLU A 150 -8.64 0.94 -9.74
C GLU A 150 -9.80 0.10 -9.20
N GLU A 151 -11.03 0.43 -9.56
CA GLU A 151 -12.21 -0.35 -9.13
C GLU A 151 -12.38 -1.63 -9.95
N TRP A 152 -12.12 -1.58 -11.25
CA TRP A 152 -12.60 -2.60 -12.18
C TRP A 152 -12.08 -3.99 -11.83
N GLY A 153 -13.01 -4.92 -11.66
CA GLY A 153 -12.66 -6.28 -11.29
C GLY A 153 -12.00 -6.38 -9.91
N GLN A 154 -12.29 -5.44 -9.00
CA GLN A 154 -11.72 -5.30 -7.66
C GLN A 154 -10.21 -5.07 -7.74
N GLY A 155 -9.77 -3.99 -8.38
CA GLY A 155 -8.36 -3.78 -8.70
C GLY A 155 -7.81 -4.88 -9.62
N VAL A 156 -8.63 -5.40 -10.53
CA VAL A 156 -8.22 -6.43 -11.51
C VAL A 156 -7.87 -7.78 -10.85
N ASN A 157 -8.34 -8.06 -9.64
CA ASN A 157 -8.20 -9.36 -8.98
C ASN A 157 -8.99 -10.47 -9.69
N ASN A 158 -10.08 -10.12 -10.37
CA ASN A 158 -10.91 -11.07 -11.09
C ASN A 158 -10.32 -11.54 -12.43
N LEU A 159 -9.24 -10.91 -12.91
CA LEU A 159 -8.58 -11.29 -14.15
C LEU A 159 -7.49 -12.33 -13.89
N THR A 160 -7.79 -13.60 -14.16
CA THR A 160 -6.77 -14.67 -14.14
C THR A 160 -5.79 -14.51 -15.30
N VAL A 161 -4.49 -14.60 -15.02
CA VAL A 161 -3.40 -14.54 -16.00
C VAL A 161 -2.37 -15.64 -15.75
N PHE A 162 -1.47 -15.83 -16.70
CA PHE A 162 -0.27 -16.66 -16.52
C PHE A 162 0.97 -15.78 -16.63
N PHE A 163 1.77 -15.71 -15.58
CA PHE A 163 3.03 -14.96 -15.58
C PHE A 163 4.20 -15.94 -15.52
N LYS A 164 5.05 -15.95 -16.55
CA LYS A 164 6.15 -16.91 -16.70
C LYS A 164 5.74 -18.38 -16.47
N GLY A 165 4.54 -18.76 -16.93
CA GLY A 165 3.99 -20.11 -16.78
C GLY A 165 3.27 -20.40 -15.45
N TYR A 166 3.31 -19.49 -14.48
CA TYR A 166 2.59 -19.62 -13.21
C TYR A 166 1.20 -19.00 -13.33
N LYS A 167 0.16 -19.76 -12.96
CA LYS A 167 -1.22 -19.25 -12.88
C LYS A 167 -1.35 -18.30 -11.69
N THR A 168 -1.85 -17.09 -11.93
CA THR A 168 -2.08 -16.04 -10.93
C THR A 168 -3.26 -15.16 -11.37
N ASN A 169 -3.57 -14.08 -10.66
CA ASN A 169 -4.40 -12.99 -11.16
C ASN A 169 -3.53 -11.76 -11.51
N MET A 170 -4.05 -10.82 -12.28
CA MET A 170 -3.30 -9.65 -12.73
C MET A 170 -2.81 -8.80 -11.56
N HIS A 171 -3.64 -8.58 -10.55
CA HIS A 171 -3.28 -7.84 -9.34
C HIS A 171 -2.05 -8.44 -8.64
N ALA A 172 -2.11 -9.72 -8.28
CA ALA A 172 -1.00 -10.46 -7.68
C ALA A 172 0.23 -10.59 -8.60
N ALA A 173 0.03 -10.52 -9.92
CA ALA A 173 1.16 -10.44 -10.85
C ALA A 173 1.93 -9.12 -10.67
N TRP A 174 1.22 -8.00 -10.55
CA TRP A 174 1.78 -6.68 -10.26
C TRP A 174 2.42 -6.60 -8.87
N ASP A 175 1.72 -7.03 -7.82
CA ASP A 175 2.25 -6.91 -6.45
C ASP A 175 3.48 -7.76 -6.21
N THR A 176 3.49 -8.97 -6.74
CA THR A 176 4.42 -10.02 -6.28
C THR A 176 5.23 -10.60 -7.42
N SER A 177 4.58 -11.06 -8.49
CA SER A 177 5.27 -11.86 -9.52
C SER A 177 6.31 -11.04 -10.30
N ILE A 178 5.94 -9.81 -10.67
CA ILE A 178 6.81 -8.88 -11.38
C ILE A 178 7.97 -8.42 -10.49
N PRO A 179 7.75 -7.87 -9.26
CA PRO A 179 8.85 -7.51 -8.37
C PRO A 179 9.82 -8.65 -8.08
N ASN A 180 9.31 -9.86 -7.79
CA ASN A 180 10.17 -11.03 -7.55
C ASN A 180 11.05 -11.34 -8.77
N SER A 181 10.49 -11.21 -9.97
CA SER A 181 11.21 -11.41 -11.22
C SER A 181 12.30 -10.36 -11.50
N MET A 182 12.20 -9.15 -10.96
CA MET A 182 13.25 -8.13 -11.09
C MET A 182 14.56 -8.59 -10.42
N LEU A 183 14.47 -9.40 -9.36
CA LEU A 183 15.60 -10.05 -8.71
C LEU A 183 15.91 -11.44 -9.28
N SER A 184 15.35 -11.80 -10.44
CA SER A 184 15.44 -13.13 -11.04
C SER A 184 14.96 -14.27 -10.13
N LEU A 185 14.08 -13.96 -9.17
CA LEU A 185 13.44 -14.97 -8.32
C LEU A 185 12.23 -15.58 -9.03
N ALA A 186 11.81 -16.76 -8.56
CA ALA A 186 10.55 -17.35 -9.00
C ALA A 186 9.37 -16.41 -8.66
N PRO A 187 8.30 -16.35 -9.48
CA PRO A 187 7.14 -15.50 -9.20
C PRO A 187 6.53 -15.68 -7.80
N THR A 188 6.61 -16.89 -7.25
CA THR A 188 6.09 -17.27 -5.93
C THR A 188 7.18 -17.45 -4.87
N ALA A 189 8.37 -16.86 -5.06
CA ALA A 189 9.47 -17.03 -4.13
C ALA A 189 9.14 -16.46 -2.74
N ASN A 190 9.60 -17.16 -1.70
CA ASN A 190 9.59 -16.61 -0.34
C ASN A 190 10.69 -15.55 -0.23
N ILE A 191 10.31 -14.35 0.19
CA ILE A 191 11.20 -13.19 0.21
C ILE A 191 11.90 -13.08 1.56
N THR A 192 13.21 -12.89 1.53
CA THR A 192 14.02 -12.57 2.70
C THR A 192 14.29 -11.06 2.75
N MET A 193 14.66 -10.56 3.93
CA MET A 193 15.05 -9.15 4.09
C MET A 193 16.27 -8.80 3.22
N ASP A 194 17.18 -9.75 2.98
CA ASP A 194 18.35 -9.55 2.09
C ASP A 194 17.93 -9.30 0.63
N ASN A 195 16.87 -9.96 0.16
CA ASN A 195 16.32 -9.67 -1.16
C ASN A 195 15.81 -8.23 -1.23
N SER A 196 15.07 -7.80 -0.20
CA SER A 196 14.50 -6.46 -0.11
C SER A 196 15.57 -5.37 -0.01
N PHE A 197 16.65 -5.62 0.75
CA PHE A 197 17.84 -4.74 0.79
C PHE A 197 18.52 -4.66 -0.57
N SER A 198 18.73 -5.79 -1.26
CA SER A 198 19.36 -5.81 -2.57
C SER A 198 18.62 -4.94 -3.58
N LEU A 199 17.28 -5.04 -3.65
CA LEU A 199 16.49 -4.20 -4.53
C LEU A 199 16.47 -2.73 -4.06
N ALA A 200 16.39 -2.49 -2.74
CA ALA A 200 16.41 -1.14 -2.19
C ALA A 200 17.74 -0.41 -2.46
N ASP A 201 18.88 -1.10 -2.38
CA ASP A 201 20.21 -0.54 -2.66
C ASP A 201 20.38 -0.21 -4.14
N GLN A 202 19.86 -1.08 -5.03
CA GLN A 202 19.81 -0.82 -6.47
C GLN A 202 19.00 0.45 -6.77
N LEU A 203 17.79 0.56 -6.21
CA LEU A 203 16.93 1.72 -6.39
C LEU A 203 17.52 2.99 -5.75
N HIS A 204 18.10 2.90 -4.54
CA HIS A 204 18.80 4.01 -3.92
C HIS A 204 19.90 4.56 -4.82
N THR A 205 20.71 3.67 -5.41
CA THR A 205 21.78 4.05 -6.33
C THR A 205 21.24 4.68 -7.61
N ALA A 206 20.17 4.10 -8.18
CA ALA A 206 19.50 4.61 -9.37
C ALA A 206 18.91 6.02 -9.14
N ILE A 207 18.31 6.27 -7.97
CA ILE A 207 17.75 7.56 -7.56
C ILE A 207 18.84 8.59 -7.29
N LYS A 208 19.88 8.24 -6.53
CA LYS A 208 20.89 9.20 -6.06
C LYS A 208 21.87 9.59 -7.16
N SER A 209 22.24 8.63 -8.01
CA SER A 209 23.35 8.78 -8.96
C SER A 209 23.12 8.17 -10.33
N GLY A 210 22.08 7.34 -10.50
CA GLY A 210 21.84 6.58 -11.74
C GLY A 210 20.74 7.17 -12.61
N GLU A 211 19.99 6.28 -13.27
CA GLU A 211 19.01 6.61 -14.32
C GLU A 211 17.90 7.55 -13.83
N TYR A 212 17.49 7.43 -12.57
CA TYR A 212 16.39 8.22 -12.02
C TYR A 212 16.82 9.58 -11.48
N LYS A 213 18.13 9.87 -11.39
CA LYS A 213 18.65 11.11 -10.80
C LYS A 213 18.04 12.36 -11.43
N GLN A 214 17.86 12.36 -12.75
CA GLN A 214 17.30 13.51 -13.47
C GLN A 214 15.78 13.64 -13.31
N ASN A 215 15.09 12.55 -12.93
CA ASN A 215 13.65 12.52 -12.72
C ASN A 215 13.27 12.97 -11.30
N VAL A 216 14.18 12.90 -10.32
CA VAL A 216 13.89 13.24 -8.91
C VAL A 216 13.23 14.63 -8.78
N THR A 217 13.69 15.63 -9.53
CA THR A 217 13.10 16.99 -9.48
C THR A 217 11.65 17.02 -9.94
N SER A 218 11.27 16.18 -10.91
CA SER A 218 9.87 16.05 -11.34
C SER A 218 9.01 15.31 -10.32
N TRP A 219 9.59 14.35 -9.58
CA TRP A 219 8.88 13.59 -8.56
C TRP A 219 8.65 14.35 -7.26
N VAL A 220 9.57 15.25 -6.93
CA VAL A 220 9.53 16.08 -5.72
C VAL A 220 9.06 17.49 -6.09
N HIS A 221 8.19 17.61 -7.11
CA HIS A 221 7.55 18.90 -7.39
C HIS A 221 6.92 19.38 -6.09
N PRO A 222 7.25 20.59 -5.58
CA PRO A 222 6.64 21.06 -4.36
C PRO A 222 5.14 21.04 -4.57
N TRP A 223 4.46 20.18 -3.83
CA TRP A 223 3.03 20.16 -3.68
C TRP A 223 2.65 21.47 -2.98
N HIS A 224 2.66 22.56 -3.74
CA HIS A 224 2.14 23.85 -3.33
C HIS A 224 0.61 23.73 -3.34
N ILE A 225 0.08 22.92 -2.43
CA ILE A 225 -1.34 22.97 -2.12
C ILE A 225 -1.53 24.27 -1.36
N LYS A 226 -1.70 25.36 -2.13
CA LYS A 226 -2.39 26.54 -1.62
C LYS A 226 -3.69 26.00 -1.08
N ALA A 227 -3.87 26.06 0.24
CA ALA A 227 -5.15 25.85 0.90
C ALA A 227 -6.15 26.85 0.31
N ARG A 228 -6.70 26.54 -0.86
CA ARG A 228 -7.88 27.21 -1.38
C ARG A 228 -9.03 26.46 -0.75
N ASN A 229 -9.41 27.00 0.41
CA ASN A 229 -10.67 26.73 1.09
C ASN A 229 -11.83 26.84 0.08
N PRO A 230 -12.67 25.80 -0.02
CA PRO A 230 -14.09 26.07 0.11
C PRO A 230 -14.67 25.12 1.16
N TYR A 231 -14.68 25.64 2.39
CA TYR A 231 -15.31 25.16 3.61
C TYR A 231 -14.50 24.21 4.51
N SER A 232 -13.77 24.85 5.43
CA SER A 232 -13.28 24.36 6.74
C SER A 232 -11.97 23.58 6.75
N ALA A 233 -11.22 23.74 7.84
CA ALA A 233 -9.78 23.52 7.96
C ALA A 233 -9.37 22.05 8.22
N GLU A 234 -10.13 21.09 7.68
CA GLU A 234 -9.90 19.65 7.84
C GLU A 234 -9.87 19.03 6.44
N ASN A 235 -8.71 19.04 5.74
CA ASN A 235 -8.34 18.09 4.65
C ASN A 235 -7.12 18.45 3.77
N THR A 236 -6.11 19.16 4.30
CA THR A 236 -4.89 19.40 3.50
C THR A 236 -4.14 18.11 3.18
N THR A 237 -4.12 17.13 4.08
CA THR A 237 -3.35 15.89 3.89
C THR A 237 -4.03 14.92 2.92
N GLU A 238 -5.36 14.84 2.94
CA GLU A 238 -6.12 14.03 2.00
C GLU A 238 -6.03 14.59 0.58
N ALA A 239 -6.11 15.92 0.41
CA ALA A 239 -5.88 16.56 -0.89
C ALA A 239 -4.45 16.31 -1.42
N ILE A 240 -3.43 16.33 -0.56
CA ILE A 240 -2.05 15.96 -0.94
C ILE A 240 -1.98 14.50 -1.38
N ALA A 241 -2.56 13.57 -0.60
CA ALA A 241 -2.58 12.16 -0.93
C ALA A 241 -3.32 11.90 -2.25
N THR A 242 -4.44 12.58 -2.50
CA THR A 242 -5.22 12.51 -3.74
C THR A 242 -4.38 12.96 -4.93
N THR A 243 -3.72 14.12 -4.82
CA THR A 243 -2.90 14.65 -5.91
C THR A 243 -1.69 13.73 -6.18
N PHE A 244 -1.08 13.20 -5.12
CA PHE A 244 -0.01 12.20 -5.22
C PHE A 244 -0.46 10.94 -5.96
N ALA A 245 -1.63 10.39 -5.62
CA ALA A 245 -2.17 9.22 -6.29
C ALA A 245 -2.44 9.50 -7.78
N GLN A 246 -3.08 10.62 -8.11
CA GLN A 246 -3.37 11.03 -9.49
C GLN A 246 -2.11 11.16 -10.37
N GLU A 247 -1.01 11.71 -9.85
CA GLU A 247 0.23 11.81 -10.64
C GLU A 247 0.86 10.43 -10.89
N ARG A 248 0.62 9.45 -10.02
CA ARG A 248 1.18 8.10 -10.17
C ARG A 248 0.35 7.22 -11.07
N THR A 249 -0.96 7.43 -11.14
CA THR A 249 -1.83 6.73 -12.11
C THR A 249 -1.60 7.20 -13.55
N GLN A 250 -1.06 8.40 -13.77
CA GLN A 250 -0.72 8.92 -15.11
C GLN A 250 0.64 8.47 -15.65
N LEU A 251 1.48 7.85 -14.82
CA LEU A 251 2.86 7.45 -15.18
C LEU A 251 2.99 5.98 -15.61
N VAL A 252 1.87 5.26 -15.76
CA VAL A 252 1.81 3.84 -16.12
C VAL A 252 1.31 3.66 -17.55
#